data_AF-A0A3M0WGU5-F1
#
_entry.id   AF-A0A3M0WGU5-F1
#
_cell.length_a   1.000
_cell.length_b   1.000
_cell.length_c   1.000
_cell.angle_alpha   90.00
_cell.angle_beta   90.00
_cell.angle_gamma   90.00
#
_symmetry.space_group_name_H-M   'P 1'
#
loop_
_entity.id
_entity.type
_entity.pdbx_description
1 polymer ?
#
loop_
_entity_poly.entity_id
_entity_poly.type
_entity_poly.pdbx_seq_one_letter_code
_entity_poly.pdbx_strand_id
1 'polypeptide(L)' 'IKNVEIIHREKENSHEVAIAEIDAEMVDYIVDEFGNIIKGSKDKPVKVKEYWVLVGSGLNWKLDDIKEVEE' A
#
# COMPACT_ATOMS: atom_id res chain seq x y z
N ILE A 1 4.92 -8.15 -2.96
CA ILE A 1 5.70 -7.29 -2.04
C ILE A 1 7.16 -7.69 -2.14
N LYS A 2 8.05 -6.71 -2.37
CA LYS A 2 9.50 -6.90 -2.51
C LYS A 2 10.25 -6.35 -1.32
N ASN A 3 9.86 -5.17 -0.84
CA ASN A 3 10.46 -4.52 0.32
C ASN A 3 9.38 -3.87 1.19
N VAL A 4 9.64 -3.79 2.50
CA VAL A 4 8.81 -3.07 3.47
C VAL A 4 9.73 -2.46 4.52
N GLU A 5 9.66 -1.15 4.70
CA GLU A 5 10.46 -0.42 5.69
C GLU A 5 9.63 0.61 6.44
N ILE A 6 9.83 0.71 7.77
CA ILE A 6 9.24 1.80 8.56
C ILE A 6 10.15 3.03 8.41
N ILE A 7 9.73 3.97 7.57
CA ILE A 7 10.51 5.18 7.27
C ILE A 7 10.25 6.31 8.27
N HIS A 8 9.14 6.25 9.00
CA HIS A 8 8.78 7.23 10.01
C HIS A 8 7.98 6.58 11.14
N ARG A 9 8.21 7.04 12.37
CA ARG A 9 7.44 6.64 13.55
C ARG A 9 7.40 7.76 14.58
N GLU A 10 6.21 8.09 15.02
CA GLU A 10 5.93 9.04 16.10
C GLU A 10 5.05 8.40 17.16
N LYS A 11 5.24 8.85 18.42
CA LYS A 11 4.44 8.39 19.56
C LYS A 11 4.09 9.57 20.44
N GLU A 12 2.80 9.77 20.63
CA GLU A 12 2.26 10.72 21.59
C GLU A 12 1.30 10.00 22.54
N ASN A 13 1.70 9.90 23.81
CA ASN A 13 0.97 9.14 24.83
C ASN A 13 0.68 7.68 24.41
N SER A 14 -0.59 7.31 24.36
CA SER A 14 -1.07 6.00 23.92
C SER A 14 -1.35 5.91 22.42
N HIS A 15 -1.10 6.97 21.65
CA HIS A 15 -1.27 6.97 20.20
C HIS A 15 0.10 6.90 19.53
N GLU A 16 0.25 5.93 18.64
CA GLU A 16 1.44 5.74 17.81
C GLU A 16 1.04 5.88 16.35
N VAL A 17 1.86 6.58 15.58
CA VAL A 17 1.76 6.69 14.12
C VAL A 17 3.04 6.13 13.53
N ALA A 18 2.92 5.29 12.51
CA ALA A 18 4.05 4.78 11.74
C ALA A 18 3.75 4.90 10.25
N ILE A 19 4.76 5.25 9.45
CA ILE A 19 4.64 5.25 7.99
C ILE A 19 5.56 4.15 7.46
N ALA A 20 4.97 3.21 6.74
CA ALA A 20 5.69 2.16 6.03
C ALA A 20 5.83 2.51 4.55
N GLU A 21 7.04 2.46 4.02
CA GLU A 21 7.29 2.43 2.57
C GLU A 21 7.25 0.96 2.10
N ILE A 22 6.49 0.70 1.04
CA ILE A 22 6.29 -0.64 0.50
C ILE A 22 6.60 -0.60 -1.00
N ASP A 23 7.57 -1.40 -1.41
CA ASP A 23 7.82 -1.68 -2.82
C ASP A 23 7.11 -2.97 -3.20
N ALA A 24 6.21 -2.90 -4.18
CA ALA A 24 5.45 -4.04 -4.64
C ALA A 24 5.45 -4.18 -6.17
N GLU A 25 5.07 -5.36 -6.62
CA GLU A 25 4.77 -5.63 -8.01
C GLU A 25 3.39 -6.31 -8.02
N MET A 26 2.47 -5.75 -8.78
CA MET A 26 1.07 -6.19 -8.81
C MET A 26 0.56 -6.31 -10.23
N VAL A 27 -0.38 -7.22 -10.43
CA VAL A 27 -1.11 -7.35 -11.68
C VAL A 27 -2.36 -6.49 -11.55
N ASP A 28 -2.33 -5.29 -12.15
CA ASP A 28 -3.42 -4.33 -12.09
C ASP A 28 -4.19 -4.27 -13.42
N TYR A 29 -5.49 -4.55 -13.35
CA TYR A 29 -6.40 -4.46 -14.47
C TYR A 29 -7.86 -4.35 -14.01
N ILE A 30 -8.67 -3.70 -14.86
CA ILE A 30 -10.11 -3.56 -14.68
C ILE A 30 -10.81 -4.40 -15.74
N VAL A 31 -11.82 -5.16 -15.33
CA VAL A 31 -12.68 -5.95 -16.23
C VAL A 31 -14.07 -5.34 -16.34
N ASP A 32 -14.72 -5.55 -17.48
CA ASP A 32 -16.15 -5.28 -17.65
C ASP A 32 -17.02 -6.42 -17.08
N GLU A 33 -18.35 -6.30 -17.22
CA GLU A 33 -19.32 -7.31 -16.77
C GLU A 33 -19.22 -8.65 -17.52
N PHE A 34 -18.56 -8.68 -18.68
CA PHE A 34 -18.35 -9.88 -19.50
C PHE A 34 -16.97 -10.52 -19.26
N GLY A 35 -16.14 -9.92 -18.40
CA GLY A 35 -14.79 -10.38 -18.09
C GLY A 35 -13.72 -9.93 -19.08
N ASN A 36 -14.02 -8.99 -19.99
CA ASN A 36 -13.00 -8.41 -20.87
C ASN A 36 -12.19 -7.36 -20.11
N ILE A 37 -10.89 -7.32 -20.34
CA ILE A 37 -10.02 -6.30 -19.77
C ILE A 37 -10.26 -4.97 -20.49
N ILE A 38 -10.66 -3.94 -19.74
CA ILE A 38 -10.90 -2.59 -20.26
C ILE A 38 -9.80 -1.59 -19.89
N LYS A 39 -8.99 -1.89 -18.87
CA LYS A 39 -7.81 -1.10 -18.48
C LYS A 39 -6.76 -2.03 -17.85
N GLY A 40 -5.47 -1.74 -18.05
CA GLY A 40 -4.37 -2.49 -17.43
C GLY A 40 -4.01 -3.79 -18.17
N SER A 41 -3.34 -4.70 -17.47
CA SER A 41 -2.89 -5.98 -18.06
C SER A 41 -2.85 -7.09 -17.03
N LYS A 42 -3.37 -8.27 -17.41
CA LYS A 42 -3.25 -9.50 -16.61
C LYS A 42 -1.87 -10.17 -16.69
N ASP A 43 -1.08 -9.85 -17.72
CA ASP A 43 0.18 -10.54 -18.05
C ASP A 43 1.42 -9.66 -17.85
N LYS A 44 1.22 -8.36 -17.59
CA LYS A 44 2.30 -7.38 -17.37
C LYS A 44 2.12 -6.74 -16.00
N PRO A 45 2.80 -7.25 -14.97
CA PRO A 45 2.78 -6.63 -13.67
C PRO A 45 3.34 -5.21 -13.71
N VAL A 46 2.79 -4.34 -12.88
CA VAL A 46 3.28 -2.98 -12.64
C VAL A 46 4.03 -2.94 -11.32
N LYS A 47 5.08 -2.12 -11.25
CA LYS A 47 5.78 -1.83 -10.00
C LYS A 47 5.11 -0.63 -9.36
N VAL A 48 4.88 -0.71 -8.06
CA VAL A 48 4.31 0.39 -7.29
C VAL A 48 5.11 0.60 -6.02
N LYS A 49 5.18 1.88 -5.62
CA LYS A 49 5.70 2.29 -4.32
C LYS A 49 4.55 2.91 -3.53
N GLU A 50 4.24 2.32 -2.39
CA GLU A 50 3.17 2.77 -1.52
C GLU A 50 3.70 3.25 -0.17
N TYR A 51 3.03 4.26 0.37
CA TYR A 51 3.25 4.76 1.72
C TYR A 51 2.00 4.52 2.55
N TRP A 52 2.10 3.64 3.55
CA TRP A 52 0.98 3.26 4.40
C TRP A 52 1.11 3.96 5.75
N VAL A 53 0.10 4.75 6.10
CA VAL A 53 -0.01 5.37 7.42
C VAL A 53 -0.72 4.40 8.34
N LEU A 54 -0.04 3.97 9.39
CA LEU A 54 -0.53 3.05 10.40
C LEU A 54 -0.70 3.80 11.71
N VAL A 55 -1.89 3.71 12.30
CA VAL A 55 -2.19 4.31 13.61
C VAL A 55 -2.59 3.24 14.61
N GLY A 56 -2.09 3.31 15.84
CA GLY A 56 -2.32 2.25 16.79
C GLY A 56 -1.75 2.46 18.19
N SER A 57 -1.91 1.43 19.02
CA SER A 57 -1.22 1.34 20.30
C SER A 57 -0.86 -0.11 20.62
N GLY A 58 0.37 -0.33 21.10
CA GLY A 58 0.87 -1.66 21.40
C GLY A 58 0.80 -2.58 20.17
N LEU A 59 -0.04 -3.62 20.24
CA LEU A 59 -0.26 -4.58 19.15
C LEU A 59 -1.50 -4.27 18.31
N ASN A 60 -2.26 -3.23 18.64
CA ASN A 60 -3.48 -2.87 17.94
C ASN A 60 -3.20 -1.76 16.94
N TRP A 61 -2.94 -2.13 15.69
CA TRP A 61 -2.68 -1.22 14.59
C TRP A 61 -3.82 -1.25 13.57
N LYS A 62 -4.09 -0.10 12.98
CA LYS A 62 -5.03 0.06 11.87
C LYS A 62 -4.35 0.83 10.76
N LEU A 63 -4.72 0.49 9.53
CA LEU A 63 -4.39 1.30 8.36
C LEU A 63 -5.29 2.54 8.36
N ASP A 64 -4.67 3.70 8.33
CA ASP A 64 -5.34 5.00 8.30
C ASP A 64 -5.43 5.54 6.87
N ASP A 65 -4.31 5.51 6.15
CA ASP A 65 -4.21 6.02 4.78
C ASP A 65 -3.21 5.22 3.94
N ILE A 66 -3.40 5.24 2.62
CA ILE A 66 -2.46 4.72 1.63
C ILE A 66 -2.23 5.78 0.56
N LYS A 67 -0.97 6.08 0.30
CA LYS A 67 -0.56 6.86 -0.87
C LYS A 67 0.29 6.01 -1.81
N GLU A 68 -0.23 5.76 -3.01
CA GLU A 68 0.53 5.15 -4.10
C GLU A 68 1.25 6.25 -4.91
N VAL A 69 2.48 5.96 -5.32
CA VAL A 69 3.24 6.78 -6.26
C VAL A 69 3.53 5.92 -7.49
N GLU A 70 3.02 6.34 -8.65
CA GLU A 70 3.40 5.77 -9.94
C GLU A 70 4.86 6.15 -10.25
N GLU A 71 5.72 5.14 -10.47
CA GLU A 71 7.10 5.32 -10.96
C GLU A 71 7.16 5.44 -12.50
#